data_AF-A0A9X6SRB6-F1
#
_entry.id   AF-A0A9X6SRB6-F1
#
_cell.length_a   1.000
_cell.length_b   1.000
_cell.length_c   1.000
_cell.angle_alpha   90.00
_cell.angle_beta   90.00
_cell.angle_gamma   90.00
#
_symmetry.space_group_name_H-M   'P 1'
#
loop_
_entity.id
_entity.type
_entity.pdbx_description
1 polymer ?
#
loop_
_entity_poly.entity_id
_entity_poly.type
_entity_poly.pdbx_seq_one_letter_code
_entity_poly.pdbx_strand_id
1 'polypeptide(L)'
;KELCNVLELPRSTFYRWLQRTVDLRDEIEEKIKDVCLRHKLRYGYRRVTATLRKMGMCVNHKKVLRIMRQNQILSKVRRKKKKYISGAEPVVAPHRLERQFDASAPNEKWFTDVTYLLFGERTLYLSTIMD
;
A
#
# COMPACT_ATOMS: atom_id res chain seq x y z
N LYS A 1 -24.36 35.51 30.73
CA LYS A 1 -23.31 35.66 31.78
C LYS A 1 -23.57 34.75 32.97
N GLU A 2 -24.81 34.57 33.39
CA GLU A 2 -25.20 33.77 34.57
C GLU A 2 -24.88 32.28 34.42
N LEU A 3 -25.11 31.70 33.23
CA LEU A 3 -24.89 30.28 32.99
C LEU A 3 -23.44 29.81 33.26
N CYS A 4 -22.43 30.62 32.91
CA CYS A 4 -21.03 30.28 33.19
C CYS A 4 -20.69 30.36 34.68
N ASN A 5 -21.37 31.23 35.44
CA ASN A 5 -21.17 31.35 36.88
C ASN A 5 -21.84 30.18 37.61
N VAL A 6 -23.04 29.77 37.19
CA VAL A 6 -23.77 28.61 37.75
C VAL A 6 -22.99 27.30 37.53
N LEU A 7 -22.31 27.17 36.39
CA LEU A 7 -21.51 25.99 36.04
C LEU A 7 -20.04 26.09 36.50
N GLU A 8 -19.67 27.14 37.25
CA GLU A 8 -18.30 27.40 37.72
C GLU A 8 -17.23 27.37 36.60
N LEU A 9 -17.62 27.75 35.38
CA LEU A 9 -16.74 27.72 34.21
C LEU A 9 -16.16 29.10 33.89
N PRO A 10 -14.83 29.21 33.69
CA PRO A 10 -14.24 30.44 33.19
C PRO A 10 -14.84 30.83 31.83
N ARG A 11 -15.20 32.11 31.66
CA ARG A 11 -15.79 32.61 30.40
C ARG A 11 -14.90 32.35 29.19
N SER A 12 -13.58 32.42 29.36
CA SER A 12 -12.60 32.10 28.32
C SER A 12 -12.75 30.66 27.81
N THR A 13 -13.11 29.71 28.67
CA THR A 13 -13.39 28.33 28.29
C THR A 13 -14.65 28.22 27.45
N PHE A 14 -15.72 28.93 27.82
CA PHE A 14 -16.97 28.97 27.07
C PHE A 14 -16.79 29.59 25.68
N TYR A 15 -16.17 30.77 25.57
CA TYR A 15 -15.95 31.40 24.27
C TYR A 15 -14.92 30.68 23.41
N ARG A 16 -13.91 30.04 24.01
CA ARG A 16 -12.99 29.13 23.29
C ARG A 16 -13.70 27.90 22.75
N TRP A 17 -14.68 27.37 23.49
CA TRP A 17 -15.53 26.29 23.00
C TRP A 17 -16.47 26.79 21.89
N LEU A 18 -17.05 27.99 22.05
CA LEU A 18 -17.94 28.60 21.05
C LEU A 18 -17.20 28.96 19.75
N GLN A 19 -15.95 29.43 19.85
CA GLN A 19 -15.06 29.71 18.72
C GLN A 19 -14.41 28.46 18.13
N ARG A 20 -14.69 27.25 18.64
CA ARG A 20 -14.32 26.05 17.89
C ARG A 20 -15.10 26.08 16.59
N THR A 21 -14.41 26.37 15.49
CA THR A 21 -14.89 26.21 14.13
C THR A 21 -15.20 24.73 13.89
N VAL A 22 -16.45 24.35 14.09
CA VAL A 22 -16.96 23.00 13.79
C VAL A 22 -16.93 22.79 12.27
N ASP A 23 -17.36 23.80 11.49
CA ASP A 23 -17.48 23.74 10.03
C ASP A 23 -16.17 23.40 9.29
N LEU A 24 -15.06 24.06 9.63
CA LEU A 24 -13.75 23.80 9.00
C LEU A 24 -13.19 22.41 9.36
N ARG A 25 -13.69 21.80 10.43
CA ARG A 25 -13.26 20.46 10.84
C ARG A 25 -13.92 19.40 9.97
N ASP A 26 -15.20 19.60 9.67
CA ASP A 26 -16.01 18.68 8.90
C ASP A 26 -15.62 18.72 7.42
N GLU A 27 -15.37 19.91 6.84
CA GLU A 27 -14.95 20.04 5.44
C GLU A 27 -13.61 19.32 5.16
N ILE A 28 -12.62 19.51 6.04
CA ILE A 28 -11.32 18.84 5.92
C ILE A 28 -11.47 17.33 6.06
N GLU A 29 -12.34 16.89 6.97
CA GLU A 29 -12.59 15.47 7.18
C GLU A 29 -13.25 14.81 5.96
N GLU A 30 -14.25 15.45 5.37
CA GLU A 30 -14.88 15.00 4.13
C GLU A 30 -13.87 14.92 2.98
N LYS A 31 -13.03 15.94 2.81
CA LYS A 31 -11.98 15.93 1.77
C LYS A 31 -10.93 14.86 2.00
N ILE A 32 -10.57 14.57 3.25
CA ILE A 32 -9.72 13.43 3.57
C ILE A 32 -10.40 12.12 3.14
N LYS A 33 -11.67 11.93 3.48
CA LYS A 33 -12.46 10.73 3.11
C LYS A 33 -12.52 10.57 1.59
N ASP A 34 -12.86 11.63 0.87
CA ASP A 34 -12.94 11.66 -0.59
C ASP A 34 -11.61 11.28 -1.26
N VAL A 35 -10.48 11.89 -0.85
CA VAL A 35 -9.15 11.55 -1.38
C VAL A 35 -8.81 10.09 -1.10
N CYS A 36 -9.10 9.59 0.11
CA CYS A 36 -8.85 8.21 0.49
C CYS A 36 -9.67 7.22 -0.37
N LEU A 37 -10.96 7.49 -0.58
CA LEU A 37 -11.87 6.66 -1.37
C LEU A 37 -11.51 6.68 -2.87
N ARG A 38 -11.24 7.86 -3.44
CA ARG A 38 -10.77 8.02 -4.83
C ARG A 38 -9.53 7.17 -5.12
N HIS A 39 -8.63 7.06 -4.14
CA HIS A 39 -7.42 6.26 -4.26
C HIS A 39 -7.55 4.83 -3.71
N LYS A 40 -8.76 4.33 -3.47
CA LYS A 40 -9.05 2.97 -3.00
C LYS A 40 -8.27 2.59 -1.74
N LEU A 41 -8.12 3.55 -0.80
CA LEU A 41 -7.36 3.40 0.45
C LEU A 41 -5.89 2.99 0.26
N ARG A 42 -5.28 3.31 -0.88
CA ARG A 42 -3.85 3.03 -1.16
C ARG A 42 -2.92 4.14 -0.70
N TYR A 43 -3.48 5.31 -0.41
CA TYR A 43 -2.71 6.48 -0.03
C TYR A 43 -2.60 6.54 1.49
N GLY A 44 -1.37 6.50 2.00
CA GLY A 44 -1.08 6.80 3.40
C GLY A 44 -1.23 8.30 3.69
N TYR A 45 -1.30 8.65 4.98
CA TYR A 45 -1.53 10.03 5.44
C TYR A 45 -0.56 11.06 4.83
N ARG A 46 0.69 10.67 4.55
CA ARG A 46 1.67 11.55 3.87
C ARG A 46 1.24 11.91 2.45
N ARG A 47 0.77 10.93 1.68
CA ARG A 47 0.26 11.14 0.30
C ARG A 47 -1.04 11.93 0.32
N VAL A 48 -1.95 11.60 1.24
CA VAL A 48 -3.19 12.36 1.44
C VAL A 48 -2.87 13.83 1.76
N THR A 49 -1.93 14.09 2.68
CA THR A 49 -1.50 15.46 3.03
C THR A 49 -0.95 16.20 1.80
N ALA A 50 -0.13 15.53 0.98
CA ALA A 50 0.40 16.14 -0.24
C ALA A 50 -0.70 16.46 -1.26
N THR A 51 -1.69 15.58 -1.43
CA THR A 51 -2.85 15.82 -2.30
C THR A 51 -3.68 17.01 -1.80
N LEU A 52 -3.95 17.10 -0.51
CA LEU A 52 -4.68 18.23 0.08
C LEU A 52 -3.94 19.56 -0.13
N ARG A 53 -2.62 19.58 0.04
CA ARG A 53 -1.81 20.79 -0.25
C ARG A 53 -1.88 21.20 -1.71
N LYS A 54 -1.89 20.24 -2.65
CA LYS A 54 -2.09 20.53 -4.08
C LYS A 54 -3.45 21.12 -4.39
N MET A 55 -4.45 20.85 -3.56
CA MET A 55 -5.80 21.41 -3.63
C MET A 55 -5.93 22.75 -2.87
N GLY A 56 -4.82 23.35 -2.43
CA GLY A 56 -4.83 24.62 -1.67
C GLY A 56 -5.11 24.47 -0.17
N MET A 57 -5.33 23.25 0.33
CA MET A 57 -5.61 23.00 1.75
C MET A 57 -4.31 22.73 2.53
N CYS A 58 -3.83 23.74 3.25
CA CYS A 58 -2.67 23.65 4.13
C CYS A 58 -3.01 22.98 5.47
N VAL A 59 -3.06 21.64 5.49
CA VAL A 59 -3.34 20.85 6.70
C VAL A 59 -2.06 20.18 7.24
N ASN A 60 -1.90 20.18 8.56
CA ASN A 60 -0.80 19.46 9.22
C ASN A 60 -0.98 17.94 9.07
N HIS A 61 0.07 17.23 8.67
CA HIS A 61 0.08 15.77 8.50
C HIS A 61 -0.34 15.00 9.76
N LYS A 62 -0.10 15.54 10.97
CA LYS A 62 -0.56 14.95 12.24
C LYS A 62 -2.09 15.01 12.37
N LYS A 63 -2.72 16.10 11.93
CA LYS A 63 -4.19 16.25 11.89
C LYS A 63 -4.80 15.26 10.91
N VAL A 64 -4.22 15.14 9.71
CA VAL A 64 -4.64 14.15 8.70
C VAL A 64 -4.55 12.73 9.26
N LEU A 65 -3.42 12.36 9.88
CA LEU A 65 -3.25 11.05 10.49
C LEU A 65 -4.28 10.77 11.60
N ARG A 66 -4.58 11.75 12.46
CA ARG A 66 -5.58 11.60 13.52
C ARG A 66 -6.97 11.33 12.93
N ILE A 67 -7.40 12.12 11.95
CA ILE A 67 -8.70 11.95 11.28
C ILE A 67 -8.79 10.59 10.61
N MET A 68 -7.74 10.17 9.89
CA MET A 68 -7.71 8.87 9.23
C MET A 68 -7.79 7.70 10.23
N ARG A 69 -7.18 7.83 11.42
CA ARG A 69 -7.28 6.84 12.49
C ARG A 69 -8.68 6.78 13.09
N GLN A 70 -9.26 7.93 13.42
CA GLN A 70 -10.61 8.02 13.99
C GLN A 70 -11.67 7.41 13.07
N ASN A 71 -11.49 7.57 11.76
CA ASN A 71 -12.39 7.04 10.74
C ASN A 71 -11.99 5.66 10.19
N GLN A 72 -10.94 5.03 10.72
CA GLN A 72 -10.45 3.71 10.27
C GLN A 72 -10.11 3.62 8.77
N ILE A 73 -9.78 4.74 8.12
CA ILE A 73 -9.46 4.84 6.68
C ILE A 73 -7.95 4.84 6.41
N LEU A 74 -7.19 4.10 7.22
CA LEU A 74 -5.75 3.97 7.01
C LEU A 74 -5.44 3.20 5.72
N SER A 75 -4.28 3.52 5.14
CA SER A 75 -3.84 2.87 3.91
C SER A 75 -3.69 1.37 4.11
N LYS A 76 -4.27 0.57 3.22
CA LYS A 76 -4.04 -0.86 3.18
C LYS A 76 -2.59 -1.11 2.72
N VAL A 77 -1.79 -1.73 3.58
CA VAL A 77 -0.39 -2.04 3.27
C VAL A 77 -0.37 -3.13 2.20
N ARG A 78 0.30 -2.89 1.08
CA ARG A 78 0.54 -3.93 0.07
C ARG A 78 1.47 -4.99 0.68
N ARG A 79 1.11 -6.27 0.59
CA ARG A 79 1.99 -7.38 0.99
C ARG A 79 3.36 -7.21 0.32
N LYS A 80 4.43 -7.20 1.12
CA LYS A 80 5.80 -7.04 0.62
C LYS A 80 6.07 -8.19 -0.36
N LYS A 81 6.47 -7.89 -1.59
CA LYS A 81 6.93 -8.93 -2.53
C LYS A 81 8.14 -9.63 -1.90
N LYS A 82 8.18 -10.96 -1.99
CA LYS A 82 9.32 -11.77 -1.53
C LYS A 82 10.54 -11.27 -2.30
N LYS A 83 11.61 -10.86 -1.58
CA LYS A 83 12.88 -10.56 -2.22
C LYS A 83 13.45 -11.90 -2.69
N TYR A 84 13.65 -12.06 -4.00
CA TYR A 84 14.50 -13.13 -4.50
C TYR A 84 15.93 -12.79 -4.03
N ILE A 85 16.53 -13.71 -3.28
CA ILE A 85 17.96 -13.64 -2.97
C ILE A 85 18.65 -14.05 -4.27
N SER A 86 19.39 -13.14 -4.90
CA SER A 86 20.26 -13.52 -6.00
C SER A 86 21.31 -14.47 -5.44
N GLY A 87 21.31 -15.72 -5.92
CA GLY A 87 22.41 -16.65 -5.67
C GLY A 87 23.68 -16.21 -6.39
N ALA A 88 24.60 -17.15 -6.59
CA ALA A 88 25.81 -16.95 -7.39
C ALA A 88 25.47 -16.37 -8.78
N GLU A 89 26.43 -15.65 -9.37
CA GLU A 89 26.28 -15.13 -10.73
C GLU A 89 25.89 -16.26 -11.68
N PRO A 90 24.86 -16.06 -12.52
CA PRO A 90 24.45 -17.08 -13.47
C PRO A 90 25.61 -17.33 -14.44
N VAL A 91 26.09 -18.58 -14.48
CA VAL A 91 27.02 -19.02 -15.53
C VAL A 91 26.25 -18.97 -16.85
N VAL A 92 26.57 -17.99 -17.69
CA VAL A 92 25.96 -17.87 -19.02
C VAL A 92 26.56 -18.95 -19.92
N ALA A 93 25.83 -20.03 -20.11
CA ALA A 93 26.18 -21.06 -21.07
C ALA A 93 26.00 -20.52 -22.52
N PRO A 94 26.86 -20.91 -23.46
CA PRO A 94 26.69 -20.55 -24.86
C PRO A 94 25.36 -21.09 -25.40
N HIS A 95 24.65 -20.26 -26.17
CA HIS A 95 23.33 -20.58 -26.69
C HIS A 95 23.42 -21.52 -27.90
N ARG A 96 23.62 -22.83 -27.66
CA ARG A 96 23.84 -23.85 -28.70
C ARG A 96 22.68 -24.03 -29.69
N LEU A 97 21.45 -23.74 -29.28
CA LEU A 97 20.26 -24.01 -30.10
C LEU A 97 19.93 -22.88 -31.08
N GLU A 98 20.50 -21.68 -30.92
CA GLU A 98 20.19 -20.49 -31.74
C GLU A 98 18.70 -20.25 -32.09
N ARG A 99 17.77 -20.64 -31.19
CA ARG A 99 16.30 -20.60 -31.35
C ARG A 99 15.75 -21.56 -32.41
N GLN A 100 16.54 -22.54 -32.82
CA GLN A 100 16.13 -23.66 -33.65
C GLN A 100 15.57 -24.76 -32.74
N PHE A 101 14.25 -24.81 -32.58
CA PHE A 101 13.59 -25.76 -31.68
C PHE A 101 13.09 -27.03 -32.39
N ASP A 102 12.99 -27.01 -33.72
CA ASP A 102 12.53 -28.17 -34.51
C ASP A 102 13.63 -29.23 -34.62
N ALA A 103 13.26 -30.51 -34.49
CA ALA A 103 14.14 -31.67 -34.66
C ALA A 103 13.67 -32.54 -35.83
N SER A 104 14.62 -33.11 -36.58
CA SER A 104 14.34 -34.04 -37.68
C SER A 104 14.22 -35.50 -37.24
N ALA A 105 14.81 -35.84 -36.10
CA ALA A 105 14.77 -37.17 -35.51
C ALA A 105 14.76 -37.11 -33.97
N PRO A 106 14.29 -38.18 -33.29
CA PRO A 106 14.42 -38.30 -31.84
C PRO A 106 15.88 -38.22 -31.38
N ASN A 107 16.10 -37.73 -30.16
CA ASN A 107 17.41 -37.55 -29.51
C ASN A 107 18.34 -36.50 -30.12
N GLU A 108 17.80 -35.55 -30.90
CA GLU A 108 18.58 -34.43 -31.41
C GLU A 108 18.57 -33.23 -30.45
N LYS A 109 17.47 -32.99 -29.73
CA LYS A 109 17.28 -31.81 -28.88
C LYS A 109 16.49 -32.17 -27.63
N TRP A 110 17.11 -32.07 -26.46
CA TRP A 110 16.42 -32.30 -25.18
C TRP A 110 16.18 -31.00 -24.43
N PHE A 111 14.94 -30.78 -24.03
CA PHE A 111 14.53 -29.70 -23.15
C PHE A 111 14.22 -30.26 -21.78
N THR A 112 14.80 -29.65 -20.75
CA THR A 112 14.53 -30.04 -19.37
C THR A 112 13.97 -28.87 -18.60
N ASP A 113 12.99 -29.15 -17.76
CA ASP A 113 12.48 -28.19 -16.79
C ASP A 113 12.37 -28.82 -15.42
N VAL A 114 12.70 -28.02 -14.40
CA VAL A 114 12.56 -28.39 -12.99
C VAL A 114 11.48 -27.51 -12.38
N THR A 115 10.32 -28.12 -12.12
CA THR A 115 9.18 -27.46 -11.49
C THR A 115 9.05 -27.87 -10.03
N TYR A 116 8.81 -26.89 -9.15
CA TYR A 116 8.58 -27.11 -7.72
C TYR A 116 7.10 -27.36 -7.46
N LEU A 117 6.78 -28.47 -6.81
CA LEU A 117 5.43 -28.85 -6.40
C LEU A 117 5.30 -28.72 -4.89
N LEU A 118 4.38 -27.87 -4.43
CA LEU A 118 4.08 -27.73 -3.00
C LEU A 118 3.15 -28.87 -2.57
N PHE A 119 3.62 -29.73 -1.66
CA PHE A 119 2.85 -30.84 -1.12
C PHE A 119 2.81 -30.75 0.43
N GLY A 120 1.75 -30.12 0.93
CA GLY A 120 1.62 -29.80 2.36
C GLY A 120 2.76 -28.88 2.83
N GLU A 121 3.53 -29.32 3.82
CA GLU A 121 4.70 -28.60 4.34
C GLU A 121 6.00 -28.91 3.59
N ARG A 122 5.96 -29.81 2.60
CA ARG A 122 7.14 -30.23 1.84
C ARG A 122 7.11 -29.66 0.42
N THR A 123 8.30 -29.43 -0.12
CA THR A 123 8.48 -29.09 -1.54
C THR A 123 9.04 -30.31 -2.25
N LEU A 124 8.29 -30.81 -3.24
CA LEU A 124 8.74 -31.85 -4.16
C LEU A 124 9.29 -31.20 -5.44
N TYR A 125 10.17 -31.90 -6.13
CA TYR A 125 10.83 -31.43 -7.34
C TYR A 125 10.46 -32.37 -8.47
N LEU A 126 9.87 -31.84 -9.54
CA LEU A 126 9.55 -32.56 -10.75
C LEU A 126 10.55 -32.17 -11.83
N SER A 127 11.32 -33.14 -12.32
CA SER A 127 12.23 -32.98 -13.45
C SER A 127 11.59 -33.64 -14.67
N THR A 128 11.30 -32.85 -15.70
CA THR A 128 10.74 -33.37 -16.97
C THR A 128 11.77 -33.24 -18.08
N ILE A 129 11.71 -34.18 -19.03
CA ILE A 129 12.53 -34.17 -20.25
C ILE A 129 11.57 -34.25 -21.43
N MET A 130 11.71 -33.32 -22.36
CA MET A 130 11.05 -33.31 -23.66
C MET A 130 12.12 -33.51 -24.73
N ASP A 131 11.90 -34.50 -25.57
CA ASP A 131 12.71 -34.82 -26.75
C ASP A 131 11.98 -34.34 -28.01
#